data_AF-A0A5M8SU66-F1
#
_entry.id   AF-A0A5M8SU66-F1
#
_cell.length_a   1.000
_cell.length_b   1.000
_cell.length_c   1.000
_cell.angle_alpha   90.00
_cell.angle_beta   90.00
_cell.angle_gamma   90.00
#
_symmetry.space_group_name_H-M   'P 1'
#
loop_
_entity.id
_entity.type
_entity.pdbx_description
1 polymer ?
#
loop_
_entity_poly.entity_id
_entity_poly.type
_entity_poly.pdbx_seq_one_letter_code
_entity_poly.pdbx_strand_id
1 'polypeptide(L)'
;MPEGHAAVNGGCEQCHAVGKPNDDGTIGTCTECHSRHTSSVELARLPSTCAQCHMGPDHSQVEIYSESRHGIMFAAQRTLLNLKADPRTLTTRDMFVPTCATCHMSGINGLKMTHNPSDRLSWYLANQISTHRPNYLQAQINMKQVCTQCHARDRIDRVYSNAELVLNGTNDKITEAKNIMDGLRKDNVLTGPQFTQPIDFLFFDMWHYDGRTSKHGAFMGGADFVQWHGNYELLRKKIELQHQAEELRREHGRR
;
A
#
# COMPACT_ATOMS: atom_id res chain seq x y z
N MET A 1 22.19 -4.39 -6.26
CA MET A 1 21.22 -5.13 -5.41
C MET A 1 21.96 -6.33 -4.84
N PRO A 2 22.25 -6.35 -3.52
CA PRO A 2 22.92 -7.46 -2.84
C PRO A 2 22.27 -8.83 -3.07
N GLU A 3 20.99 -8.85 -3.45
CA GLU A 3 20.16 -10.03 -3.71
C GLU A 3 20.47 -10.73 -5.05
N GLY A 4 21.28 -10.11 -5.92
CA GLY A 4 21.71 -10.67 -7.20
C GLY A 4 20.76 -10.40 -8.38
N HIS A 5 21.34 -10.26 -9.58
CA HIS A 5 20.61 -9.85 -10.79
C HIS A 5 19.45 -10.79 -11.15
N ALA A 6 19.62 -12.10 -11.00
CA ALA A 6 18.56 -13.07 -11.32
C ALA A 6 17.32 -12.89 -10.43
N ALA A 7 17.51 -12.59 -9.13
CA ALA A 7 16.41 -12.34 -8.21
C ALA A 7 15.70 -11.01 -8.51
N VAL A 8 16.45 -9.98 -8.89
CA VAL A 8 15.89 -8.69 -9.31
C VAL A 8 15.04 -8.85 -10.57
N ASN A 9 15.57 -9.54 -11.60
CA ASN A 9 14.85 -9.72 -12.87
C ASN A 9 13.63 -10.65 -12.71
N GLY A 10 13.77 -11.73 -11.95
CA GLY A 10 12.71 -12.71 -11.73
C GLY A 10 11.66 -12.29 -10.70
N GLY A 11 11.96 -11.32 -9.82
CA GLY A 11 11.07 -10.85 -8.76
C GLY A 11 10.65 -9.40 -8.96
N CYS A 12 11.57 -8.46 -8.72
CA CYS A 12 11.27 -7.02 -8.73
C CYS A 12 10.75 -6.54 -10.09
N GLU A 13 11.44 -6.89 -11.18
CA GLU A 13 11.06 -6.41 -12.51
C GLU A 13 9.70 -6.94 -12.96
N GLN A 14 9.30 -8.14 -12.53
CA GLN A 14 7.99 -8.72 -12.87
C GLN A 14 6.82 -7.87 -12.35
N CYS A 15 7.02 -7.12 -11.27
CA CYS A 15 6.00 -6.22 -10.71
C CYS A 15 6.20 -4.75 -11.14
N HIS A 16 7.45 -4.31 -11.33
CA HIS A 16 7.79 -2.90 -11.55
C HIS A 16 7.95 -2.50 -13.03
N ALA A 17 8.00 -3.46 -13.96
CA ALA A 17 8.13 -3.17 -15.39
C ALA A 17 6.83 -2.73 -16.09
N VAL A 18 5.71 -2.62 -15.37
CA VAL A 18 4.42 -2.16 -15.91
C VAL A 18 4.50 -0.79 -16.61
N GLY A 19 5.43 0.07 -16.17
CA GLY A 19 5.70 1.39 -16.74
C GLY A 19 7.03 1.49 -17.50
N LYS A 20 7.64 0.36 -17.89
CA LYS A 20 8.91 0.34 -18.62
C LYS A 20 8.74 0.95 -20.03
N PRO A 21 9.70 1.74 -20.53
CA PRO A 21 9.71 2.18 -21.93
C PRO A 21 9.83 1.00 -22.90
N ASN A 22 9.07 1.05 -23.99
CA ASN A 22 9.10 0.11 -25.10
C ASN A 22 10.05 0.59 -26.21
N ASP A 23 10.43 -0.33 -27.12
CA ASP A 23 11.37 -0.02 -28.22
C ASP A 23 10.82 1.02 -29.21
N ASP A 24 9.49 1.15 -29.29
CA ASP A 24 8.80 2.15 -30.11
C ASP A 24 8.67 3.53 -29.44
N GLY A 25 9.25 3.70 -28.25
CA GLY A 25 9.19 4.93 -27.45
C GLY A 25 7.92 5.11 -26.63
N THR A 26 6.95 4.18 -26.69
CA THR A 26 5.78 4.19 -25.80
C THR A 26 6.16 3.74 -24.38
N ILE A 27 5.31 4.02 -23.39
CA ILE A 27 5.58 3.69 -21.98
C ILE A 27 4.54 2.70 -21.48
N GLY A 28 5.04 1.58 -20.96
CA GLY A 28 4.29 0.61 -20.19
C GLY A 28 3.67 -0.52 -20.99
N THR A 29 3.10 -1.48 -20.27
CA THR A 29 2.47 -2.68 -20.83
C THR A 29 0.99 -2.74 -20.46
N CYS A 30 0.11 -2.56 -21.45
CA CYS A 30 -1.33 -2.57 -21.22
C CYS A 30 -1.88 -3.95 -20.81
N THR A 31 -1.10 -5.02 -20.98
CA THR A 31 -1.56 -6.40 -20.75
C THR A 31 -1.34 -6.91 -19.34
N GLU A 32 -0.87 -6.09 -18.40
CA GLU A 32 -0.71 -6.52 -17.01
C GLU A 32 -2.06 -6.73 -16.30
N CYS A 33 -3.08 -5.92 -16.63
CA CYS A 33 -4.39 -5.99 -15.95
C CYS A 33 -5.47 -6.75 -16.75
N HIS A 34 -5.60 -6.48 -18.05
CA HIS A 34 -6.58 -7.16 -18.93
C HIS A 34 -5.83 -8.05 -19.91
N SER A 35 -5.21 -9.11 -19.39
CA SER A 35 -4.16 -9.89 -20.04
C SER A 35 -4.43 -10.32 -21.48
N ARG A 36 -3.35 -10.34 -22.26
CA ARG A 36 -3.31 -11.08 -23.53
C ARG A 36 -3.61 -12.56 -23.28
N HIS A 37 -4.28 -13.28 -24.17
CA HIS A 37 -4.85 -12.86 -25.45
C HIS A 37 -6.35 -12.53 -25.36
N THR A 38 -6.86 -12.28 -24.15
CA THR A 38 -8.31 -12.13 -23.92
C THR A 38 -8.76 -10.68 -23.89
N SER A 39 -7.91 -9.76 -23.42
CA SER A 39 -8.22 -8.33 -23.30
C SER A 39 -9.56 -8.07 -22.60
N SER A 40 -9.76 -8.70 -21.44
CA SER A 40 -11.03 -8.69 -20.71
C SER A 40 -11.10 -7.63 -19.61
N VAL A 41 -12.12 -6.77 -19.66
CA VAL A 41 -12.42 -5.83 -18.58
C VAL A 41 -12.88 -6.53 -17.31
N GLU A 42 -13.53 -7.69 -17.44
CA GLU A 42 -13.89 -8.52 -16.29
C GLU A 42 -12.63 -8.98 -15.55
N LEU A 43 -11.61 -9.44 -16.28
CA LEU A 43 -10.32 -9.81 -15.71
C LEU A 43 -9.69 -8.61 -14.99
N ALA A 44 -9.63 -7.43 -15.63
CA ALA A 44 -9.08 -6.23 -14.99
C ALA A 44 -9.83 -5.77 -13.73
N ARG A 45 -11.10 -6.16 -13.56
CA ARG A 45 -11.90 -5.80 -12.38
C ARG A 45 -11.78 -6.79 -11.23
N LEU A 46 -11.17 -7.96 -11.44
CA LEU A 46 -10.93 -8.93 -10.38
C LEU A 46 -9.84 -8.45 -9.41
N PRO A 47 -10.06 -8.53 -8.08
CA PRO A 47 -9.02 -8.26 -7.10
C PRO A 47 -7.75 -9.11 -7.30
N SER A 48 -7.91 -10.37 -7.76
CA SER A 48 -6.81 -11.30 -8.03
C SER A 48 -5.86 -10.82 -9.13
N THR A 49 -6.31 -9.95 -10.03
CA THR A 49 -5.46 -9.37 -11.07
C THR A 49 -4.48 -8.38 -10.46
N CYS A 50 -4.94 -7.52 -9.55
CA CYS A 50 -4.06 -6.61 -8.83
C CYS A 50 -3.11 -7.37 -7.89
N ALA A 51 -3.58 -8.48 -7.34
CA ALA A 51 -2.85 -9.32 -6.38
C ALA A 51 -1.54 -9.88 -6.89
N GLN A 52 -1.31 -9.93 -8.22
CA GLN A 52 -0.03 -10.36 -8.77
C GLN A 52 1.14 -9.48 -8.29
N CYS A 53 0.89 -8.19 -8.04
CA CYS A 53 1.91 -7.23 -7.60
C CYS A 53 1.57 -6.58 -6.25
N HIS A 54 0.28 -6.36 -5.97
CA HIS A 54 -0.23 -5.66 -4.78
C HIS A 54 -0.50 -6.64 -3.63
N MET A 55 0.57 -7.26 -3.14
CA MET A 55 0.56 -8.31 -2.13
C MET A 55 1.84 -8.26 -1.28
N GLY A 56 1.94 -9.16 -0.30
CA GLY A 56 3.16 -9.41 0.43
C GLY A 56 3.42 -8.40 1.55
N PRO A 57 4.59 -8.44 2.19
CA PRO A 57 4.82 -7.81 3.49
C PRO A 57 4.94 -6.29 3.46
N ASP A 58 5.33 -5.69 2.34
CA ASP A 58 5.56 -4.25 2.21
C ASP A 58 4.33 -3.48 1.70
N HIS A 59 3.39 -4.18 1.07
CA HIS A 59 2.12 -3.61 0.65
C HIS A 59 1.05 -4.69 0.49
N SER A 60 0.57 -5.22 1.63
CA SER A 60 -0.39 -6.34 1.75
C SER A 60 -1.83 -6.01 1.30
N GLN A 61 -1.99 -5.30 0.18
CA GLN A 61 -3.25 -4.69 -0.23
C GLN A 61 -4.30 -5.73 -0.59
N VAL A 62 -3.94 -6.85 -1.26
CA VAL A 62 -4.89 -7.93 -1.53
C VAL A 62 -5.31 -8.65 -0.25
N GLU A 63 -4.39 -8.85 0.70
CA GLU A 63 -4.67 -9.51 1.97
C GLU A 63 -5.62 -8.65 2.80
N ILE A 64 -5.32 -7.35 2.91
CA ILE A 64 -6.18 -6.34 3.54
C ILE A 64 -7.56 -6.30 2.89
N TYR A 65 -7.62 -6.25 1.57
CA TYR A 65 -8.91 -6.25 0.86
C TYR A 65 -9.69 -7.51 1.18
N SER A 66 -9.04 -8.68 1.13
CA SER A 66 -9.68 -9.98 1.30
C SER A 66 -10.25 -10.19 2.70
N GLU A 67 -9.59 -9.69 3.75
CA GLU A 67 -10.15 -9.70 5.11
C GLU A 67 -11.25 -8.66 5.34
N SER A 68 -11.23 -7.56 4.58
CA SER A 68 -12.19 -6.49 4.74
C SER A 68 -13.62 -6.96 4.43
N ARG A 69 -14.61 -6.24 4.93
CA ARG A 69 -16.02 -6.52 4.58
C ARG A 69 -16.28 -6.44 3.07
N HIS A 70 -15.56 -5.57 2.34
CA HIS A 70 -15.68 -5.51 0.89
C HIS A 70 -15.17 -6.79 0.21
N GLY A 71 -14.01 -7.31 0.62
CA GLY A 71 -13.47 -8.56 0.09
C GLY A 71 -14.30 -9.78 0.45
N ILE A 72 -14.77 -9.87 1.70
CA ILE A 72 -15.68 -10.94 2.14
C ILE A 72 -16.97 -10.93 1.30
N MET A 73 -17.58 -9.76 1.10
CA MET A 73 -18.78 -9.65 0.26
C MET A 73 -18.48 -10.02 -1.18
N PHE A 74 -17.33 -9.62 -1.72
CA PHE A 74 -16.96 -9.96 -3.09
C PHE A 74 -16.80 -11.48 -3.25
N ALA A 75 -16.09 -12.13 -2.33
CA ALA A 75 -15.93 -13.58 -2.34
C ALA A 75 -17.28 -14.31 -2.28
N ALA A 76 -18.20 -13.83 -1.45
CA ALA A 76 -19.52 -14.44 -1.27
C ALA A 76 -20.51 -14.15 -2.42
N GLN A 77 -20.41 -13.00 -3.07
CA GLN A 77 -21.44 -12.49 -3.97
C GLN A 77 -20.95 -12.23 -5.40
N ARG A 78 -19.71 -12.60 -5.75
CA ARG A 78 -19.13 -12.37 -7.08
C ARG A 78 -20.02 -12.83 -8.23
N THR A 79 -20.71 -13.96 -8.09
CA THR A 79 -21.60 -14.51 -9.15
C THR A 79 -22.83 -13.65 -9.42
N LEU A 80 -23.17 -12.72 -8.51
CA LEU A 80 -24.26 -11.77 -8.66
C LEU A 80 -23.81 -10.45 -9.34
N LEU A 81 -22.50 -10.26 -9.53
CA LEU A 81 -21.93 -9.06 -10.14
C LEU A 81 -21.80 -9.22 -11.66
N ASN A 82 -22.03 -8.13 -12.39
CA ASN A 82 -21.78 -8.06 -13.82
C ASN A 82 -20.40 -7.43 -14.10
N LEU A 83 -19.33 -8.18 -13.84
CA LEU A 83 -17.96 -7.69 -13.99
C LEU A 83 -17.59 -7.31 -15.44
N LYS A 84 -18.33 -7.80 -16.43
CA LYS A 84 -18.14 -7.49 -17.85
C LYS A 84 -18.94 -6.27 -18.35
N ALA A 85 -19.70 -5.60 -17.47
CA ALA A 85 -20.51 -4.43 -17.84
C ALA A 85 -19.67 -3.36 -18.55
N ASP A 86 -20.25 -2.69 -19.56
CA ASP A 86 -19.55 -1.61 -20.29
C ASP A 86 -19.11 -0.51 -19.30
N PRO A 87 -17.82 -0.15 -19.24
CA PRO A 87 -17.32 0.91 -18.36
C PRO A 87 -18.05 2.24 -18.48
N ARG A 88 -18.65 2.54 -19.63
CA ARG A 88 -19.37 3.79 -19.90
C ARG A 88 -20.76 3.83 -19.29
N THR A 89 -21.35 2.68 -19.00
CA THR A 89 -22.70 2.56 -18.42
C THR A 89 -22.70 1.81 -17.09
N LEU A 90 -21.53 1.54 -16.51
CA LEU A 90 -21.37 0.81 -15.26
C LEU A 90 -22.11 1.49 -14.11
N THR A 91 -22.98 0.75 -13.44
CA THR A 91 -23.72 1.23 -12.26
C THR A 91 -23.50 0.38 -11.02
N THR A 92 -23.98 0.85 -9.87
CA THR A 92 -24.05 0.04 -8.65
C THR A 92 -24.98 -1.16 -8.76
N ARG A 93 -25.86 -1.24 -9.78
CA ARG A 93 -26.64 -2.47 -10.03
C ARG A 93 -25.77 -3.58 -10.63
N ASP A 94 -24.81 -3.20 -11.49
CA ASP A 94 -23.84 -4.14 -12.05
C ASP A 94 -22.79 -4.55 -11.01
N MET A 95 -22.35 -3.59 -10.20
CA MET A 95 -21.29 -3.76 -9.21
C MET A 95 -21.66 -3.09 -7.88
N PHE A 96 -22.48 -3.77 -7.08
CA PHE A 96 -22.87 -3.31 -5.74
C PHE A 96 -21.82 -3.62 -4.65
N VAL A 97 -20.79 -4.41 -4.98
CA VAL A 97 -19.62 -4.66 -4.13
C VAL A 97 -18.37 -4.08 -4.80
N PRO A 98 -17.60 -3.22 -4.12
CA PRO A 98 -16.42 -2.61 -4.73
C PRO A 98 -15.25 -3.60 -4.81
N THR A 99 -14.48 -3.51 -5.90
CA THR A 99 -13.17 -4.15 -6.04
C THR A 99 -12.06 -3.09 -6.08
N CYS A 100 -10.80 -3.53 -6.18
CA CYS A 100 -9.65 -2.65 -6.39
C CYS A 100 -9.90 -1.67 -7.57
N ALA A 101 -10.39 -2.20 -8.70
CA ALA A 101 -10.70 -1.41 -9.87
C ALA A 101 -11.89 -0.46 -9.65
N THR A 102 -12.88 -0.81 -8.82
CA THR A 102 -13.98 0.10 -8.48
C THR A 102 -13.47 1.35 -7.79
N CYS A 103 -12.64 1.16 -6.76
CA CYS A 103 -12.09 2.24 -5.95
C CYS A 103 -11.08 3.09 -6.72
N HIS A 104 -10.17 2.47 -7.48
CA HIS A 104 -9.02 3.18 -8.03
C HIS A 104 -9.15 3.64 -9.49
N MET A 105 -10.02 3.03 -10.30
CA MET A 105 -10.00 3.24 -11.77
C MET A 105 -11.39 3.41 -12.40
N SER A 106 -12.40 2.70 -11.93
CA SER A 106 -13.71 2.61 -12.59
C SER A 106 -14.57 3.85 -12.37
N GLY A 107 -15.37 4.18 -13.37
CA GLY A 107 -16.31 5.30 -13.37
C GLY A 107 -17.75 4.90 -13.04
N ILE A 108 -17.99 4.33 -11.86
CA ILE A 108 -19.32 3.82 -11.47
C ILE A 108 -20.34 4.98 -11.35
N ASN A 109 -21.57 4.78 -11.84
CA ASN A 109 -22.65 5.77 -11.83
C ASN A 109 -22.26 7.13 -12.44
N GLY A 110 -21.47 7.13 -13.52
CA GLY A 110 -21.07 8.34 -14.24
C GLY A 110 -19.88 9.08 -13.63
N LEU A 111 -19.23 8.53 -12.60
CA LEU A 111 -17.93 9.03 -12.15
C LEU A 111 -16.90 8.92 -13.28
N LYS A 112 -15.89 9.80 -13.28
CA LYS A 112 -14.81 9.75 -14.27
C LYS A 112 -13.96 8.49 -14.08
N MET A 113 -13.84 7.71 -15.14
CA MET A 113 -12.88 6.59 -15.22
C MET A 113 -11.45 7.11 -15.42
N THR A 114 -10.46 6.36 -14.96
CA THR A 114 -9.04 6.72 -15.13
C THR A 114 -8.16 5.47 -15.26
N HIS A 115 -7.12 5.58 -16.09
CA HIS A 115 -5.99 4.64 -16.12
C HIS A 115 -4.81 5.14 -15.27
N ASN A 116 -4.93 6.30 -14.64
CA ASN A 116 -3.99 6.80 -13.65
C ASN A 116 -4.52 6.50 -12.23
N PRO A 117 -4.09 5.41 -11.58
CA PRO A 117 -4.57 5.06 -10.24
C PRO A 117 -4.21 6.12 -9.19
N SER A 118 -3.23 7.00 -9.46
CA SER A 118 -2.85 8.09 -8.56
C SER A 118 -3.90 9.20 -8.44
N ASP A 119 -4.86 9.29 -9.37
CA ASP A 119 -5.90 10.33 -9.36
C ASP A 119 -6.79 10.29 -8.11
N ARG A 120 -6.80 9.16 -7.39
CA ARG A 120 -7.61 8.92 -6.18
C ARG A 120 -6.77 8.63 -4.93
N LEU A 121 -5.45 8.80 -5.01
CA LEU A 121 -4.56 8.60 -3.86
C LEU A 121 -4.23 9.95 -3.23
N SER A 122 -4.55 10.10 -1.94
CA SER A 122 -4.32 11.36 -1.20
C SER A 122 -2.96 11.36 -0.47
N TRP A 123 -2.45 10.20 -0.09
CA TRP A 123 -1.22 10.04 0.70
C TRP A 123 -0.16 9.18 -0.02
N TYR A 124 1.11 9.39 0.31
CA TYR A 124 2.19 8.45 -0.02
C TYR A 124 2.34 7.38 1.07
N LEU A 125 1.45 6.39 1.09
CA LEU A 125 1.43 5.35 2.14
C LEU A 125 2.67 4.45 2.14
N ALA A 126 3.33 4.28 0.99
CA ALA A 126 4.57 3.50 0.87
C ALA A 126 5.84 4.24 1.32
N ASN A 127 5.77 5.54 1.59
CA ASN A 127 6.93 6.28 2.08
C ASN A 127 7.21 5.91 3.55
N GLN A 128 8.47 6.01 3.97
CA GLN A 128 8.87 5.82 5.36
C GLN A 128 8.06 6.72 6.30
N ILE A 129 8.06 8.03 6.04
CA ILE A 129 7.15 9.00 6.64
C ILE A 129 6.16 9.43 5.56
N SER A 130 4.88 9.16 5.78
CA SER A 130 3.85 9.48 4.80
C SER A 130 3.54 10.96 4.78
N THR A 131 3.52 11.52 3.58
CA THR A 131 3.14 12.91 3.31
C THR A 131 1.97 12.95 2.33
N HIS A 132 1.29 14.09 2.29
CA HIS A 132 0.28 14.37 1.28
C HIS A 132 0.88 14.32 -0.13
N ARG A 133 0.11 13.78 -1.07
CA ARG A 133 0.39 13.91 -2.50
C ARG A 133 0.11 15.35 -2.96
N PRO A 134 0.74 15.83 -4.05
CA PRO A 134 0.51 17.19 -4.55
C PRO A 134 -0.97 17.54 -4.78
N ASN A 135 -1.77 16.56 -5.20
CA ASN A 135 -3.21 16.69 -5.46
C ASN A 135 -4.09 16.17 -4.30
N TYR A 136 -3.58 16.12 -3.06
CA TYR A 136 -4.23 15.51 -1.88
C TYR A 136 -5.72 15.80 -1.75
N LEU A 137 -6.11 17.09 -1.73
CA LEU A 137 -7.51 17.49 -1.53
C LEU A 137 -8.41 16.94 -2.65
N GLN A 138 -7.98 17.09 -3.91
CA GLN A 138 -8.74 16.60 -5.05
C GLN A 138 -8.81 15.07 -5.07
N ALA A 139 -7.71 14.39 -4.78
CA ALA A 139 -7.66 12.94 -4.74
C ALA A 139 -8.56 12.35 -3.63
N GLN A 140 -8.58 12.99 -2.45
CA GLN A 140 -9.48 12.58 -1.38
C GLN A 140 -10.94 12.81 -1.76
N ILE A 141 -11.28 13.96 -2.38
CA ILE A 141 -12.62 14.20 -2.92
C ILE A 141 -13.01 13.12 -3.93
N ASN A 142 -12.12 12.80 -4.88
CA ASN A 142 -12.35 11.79 -5.91
C ASN A 142 -12.61 10.40 -5.30
N MET A 143 -11.83 10.00 -4.29
CA MET A 143 -12.05 8.71 -3.62
C MET A 143 -13.35 8.71 -2.80
N LYS A 144 -13.61 9.78 -2.02
CA LYS A 144 -14.86 9.91 -1.24
C LYS A 144 -16.10 9.86 -2.14
N GLN A 145 -16.03 10.40 -3.36
CA GLN A 145 -17.11 10.30 -4.34
C GLN A 145 -17.43 8.85 -4.72
N VAL A 146 -16.43 7.96 -4.79
CA VAL A 146 -16.65 6.52 -4.98
C VAL A 146 -17.35 5.93 -3.77
N CYS A 147 -16.92 6.27 -2.55
CA CYS A 147 -17.54 5.77 -1.33
C CYS A 147 -19.02 6.19 -1.22
N THR A 148 -19.36 7.40 -1.65
CA THR A 148 -20.75 7.92 -1.60
C THR A 148 -21.73 7.19 -2.51
N GLN A 149 -21.24 6.33 -3.41
CA GLN A 149 -22.12 5.49 -4.23
C GLN A 149 -22.85 4.41 -3.41
N CYS A 150 -22.32 4.07 -2.23
CA CYS A 150 -22.88 3.04 -1.34
C CYS A 150 -23.01 3.48 0.13
N HIS A 151 -22.26 4.49 0.58
CA HIS A 151 -22.19 4.88 1.99
C HIS A 151 -22.61 6.33 2.24
N ALA A 152 -23.22 6.56 3.40
CA ALA A 152 -23.47 7.90 3.92
C ALA A 152 -22.16 8.62 4.28
N ARG A 153 -22.17 9.95 4.17
CA ARG A 153 -20.99 10.81 4.36
C ARG A 153 -20.38 10.68 5.75
N ASP A 154 -21.20 10.56 6.79
CA ASP A 154 -20.75 10.42 8.18
C ASP A 154 -19.89 9.17 8.39
N ARG A 155 -20.25 8.04 7.75
CA ARG A 155 -19.44 6.82 7.76
C ARG A 155 -18.10 7.05 7.04
N ILE A 156 -18.12 7.71 5.90
CA ILE A 156 -16.93 7.98 5.10
C ILE A 156 -15.95 8.87 5.87
N ASP A 157 -16.45 9.94 6.48
CA ASP A 157 -15.61 10.86 7.25
C ASP A 157 -14.99 10.18 8.47
N ARG A 158 -15.75 9.34 9.20
CA ARG A 158 -15.19 8.53 10.30
C ARG A 158 -14.08 7.59 9.84
N VAL A 159 -14.23 6.94 8.68
CA VAL A 159 -13.18 6.06 8.12
C VAL A 159 -11.91 6.86 7.87
N TYR A 160 -12.01 8.02 7.19
CA TYR A 160 -10.84 8.85 6.91
C TYR A 160 -10.19 9.42 8.17
N SER A 161 -10.98 9.95 9.11
CA SER A 161 -10.44 10.48 10.36
C SER A 161 -9.69 9.40 11.15
N ASN A 162 -10.25 8.20 11.26
CA ASN A 162 -9.57 7.09 11.94
C ASN A 162 -8.30 6.66 11.20
N ALA A 163 -8.35 6.58 9.87
CA ALA A 163 -7.21 6.19 9.06
C ALA A 163 -6.04 7.18 9.19
N GLU A 164 -6.34 8.48 9.21
CA GLU A 164 -5.34 9.53 9.39
C GLU A 164 -4.74 9.55 10.80
N LEU A 165 -5.54 9.24 11.84
CA LEU A 165 -5.00 9.05 13.20
C LEU A 165 -4.01 7.89 13.27
N VAL A 166 -4.32 6.75 12.62
CA VAL A 166 -3.38 5.62 12.53
C VAL A 166 -2.13 6.02 11.74
N LEU A 167 -2.29 6.70 10.61
CA LEU A 167 -1.15 7.16 9.80
C LEU A 167 -0.22 8.07 10.59
N ASN A 168 -0.76 9.06 11.28
CA ASN A 168 0.04 9.99 12.10
C ASN A 168 0.73 9.24 13.23
N GLY A 169 0.00 8.39 13.97
CA GLY A 169 0.60 7.56 15.03
C GLY A 169 1.62 6.54 14.52
N THR A 170 1.56 6.11 13.26
CA THR A 170 2.62 5.30 12.62
C THR A 170 3.81 6.18 12.25
N ASN A 171 3.58 7.35 11.63
CA ASN A 171 4.65 8.31 11.30
C ASN A 171 5.46 8.70 12.54
N ASP A 172 4.82 8.94 13.69
CA ASP A 172 5.49 9.30 14.94
C ASP A 172 6.44 8.18 15.40
N LYS A 173 5.96 6.93 15.44
CA LYS A 173 6.77 5.76 15.81
C LYS A 173 7.98 5.57 14.89
N ILE A 174 7.81 5.73 13.57
CA ILE A 174 8.91 5.61 12.61
C ILE A 174 9.89 6.78 12.75
N THR A 175 9.41 8.00 13.04
CA THR A 175 10.26 9.17 13.26
C THR A 175 11.12 8.99 14.51
N GLU A 176 10.56 8.49 15.61
CA GLU A 176 11.31 8.16 16.82
C GLU A 176 12.40 7.13 16.57
N ALA A 177 12.07 6.04 15.86
CA ALA A 177 13.04 5.01 15.47
C ALA A 177 14.14 5.59 14.55
N LYS A 178 13.77 6.46 13.61
CA LYS A 178 14.72 7.14 12.73
C LYS A 178 15.70 8.01 13.53
N ASN A 179 15.21 8.74 14.52
CA ASN A 179 16.05 9.59 15.37
C ASN A 179 17.10 8.77 16.14
N ILE A 180 16.76 7.56 16.58
CA ILE A 180 17.73 6.64 17.21
C ILE A 180 18.83 6.28 16.20
N MET A 181 18.46 5.84 14.99
CA MET A 181 19.40 5.46 13.94
C MET A 181 20.31 6.62 13.52
N ASP A 182 19.73 7.79 13.31
CA ASP A 182 20.46 9.01 12.97
C ASP A 182 21.42 9.41 14.10
N GLY A 183 21.00 9.29 15.37
CA GLY A 183 21.85 9.55 16.53
C GLY A 183 23.05 8.60 16.61
N LEU A 184 22.85 7.30 16.39
CA LEU A 184 23.95 6.33 16.35
C LEU A 184 24.96 6.65 15.26
N ARG A 185 24.50 7.09 14.08
CA ARG A 185 25.38 7.47 12.97
C ARG A 185 26.11 8.79 13.25
N LYS A 186 25.40 9.78 13.79
CA LYS A 186 25.97 11.07 14.20
C LYS A 186 27.09 10.92 15.23
N ASP A 187 26.89 10.02 16.19
CA ASP A 187 27.85 9.77 17.27
C ASP A 187 28.99 8.81 16.84
N ASN A 188 29.05 8.41 15.56
CA ASN A 188 29.98 7.42 15.00
C ASN A 188 29.94 6.05 15.71
N VAL A 189 28.83 5.73 16.36
CA VAL A 189 28.56 4.42 16.96
C VAL A 189 28.20 3.41 15.88
N LEU A 190 27.35 3.82 14.94
CA LEU A 190 26.99 3.05 13.74
C LEU A 190 27.69 3.67 12.52
N THR A 191 28.65 2.95 11.94
CA THR A 191 29.44 3.43 10.80
C THR A 191 29.30 2.51 9.60
N GLY A 192 29.72 3.01 8.42
CA GLY A 192 29.64 2.27 7.17
C GLY A 192 28.30 2.39 6.44
N PRO A 193 28.19 1.74 5.26
CA PRO A 193 27.00 1.78 4.42
C PRO A 193 25.75 1.21 5.13
N GLN A 194 24.57 1.58 4.64
CA GLN A 194 23.30 0.95 5.06
C GLN A 194 23.29 -0.55 4.72
N PHE A 195 22.51 -1.33 5.47
CA PHE A 195 22.36 -2.79 5.30
C PHE A 195 23.66 -3.58 5.52
N THR A 196 24.51 -3.08 6.43
CA THR A 196 25.75 -3.77 6.81
C THR A 196 25.73 -4.25 8.25
N GLN A 197 24.80 -3.75 9.06
CA GLN A 197 24.60 -4.16 10.44
C GLN A 197 23.16 -4.66 10.67
N PRO A 198 22.92 -5.62 11.58
CA PRO A 198 21.58 -6.13 11.87
C PRO A 198 20.53 -5.04 12.18
N ILE A 199 20.94 -3.99 12.90
CA ILE A 199 20.06 -2.87 13.25
C ILE A 199 19.55 -2.08 12.02
N ASP A 200 20.28 -2.10 10.89
CA ASP A 200 19.84 -1.49 9.64
C ASP A 200 18.62 -2.24 9.06
N PHE A 201 18.66 -3.57 9.07
CA PHE A 201 17.55 -4.41 8.61
C PHE A 201 16.34 -4.31 9.54
N LEU A 202 16.58 -4.30 10.85
CA LEU A 202 15.51 -4.13 11.84
C LEU A 202 14.75 -2.81 11.63
N PHE A 203 15.47 -1.71 11.42
CA PHE A 203 14.85 -0.42 11.13
C PHE A 203 14.14 -0.42 9.77
N PHE A 204 14.75 -1.03 8.74
CA PHE A 204 14.14 -1.16 7.43
C PHE A 204 12.81 -1.91 7.50
N ASP A 205 12.79 -3.10 8.09
CA ASP A 205 11.59 -3.92 8.24
C ASP A 205 10.49 -3.17 9.00
N MET A 206 10.86 -2.43 10.05
CA MET A 206 9.92 -1.64 10.85
C MET A 206 9.14 -0.65 10.00
N TRP A 207 9.79 0.17 9.15
CA TRP A 207 9.06 1.13 8.33
C TRP A 207 8.52 0.55 7.01
N HIS A 208 9.29 -0.35 6.39
CA HIS A 208 9.06 -0.85 5.04
C HIS A 208 7.98 -1.94 5.04
N TYR A 209 7.94 -2.82 6.03
CA TYR A 209 6.91 -3.84 6.14
C TYR A 209 5.77 -3.37 7.05
N ASP A 210 6.02 -3.26 8.35
CA ASP A 210 4.92 -3.04 9.31
C ASP A 210 4.33 -1.64 9.21
N GLY A 211 5.19 -0.63 8.99
CA GLY A 211 4.78 0.76 8.84
C GLY A 211 3.87 0.96 7.63
N ARG A 212 4.26 0.41 6.47
CA ARG A 212 3.42 0.42 5.27
C ARG A 212 2.15 -0.37 5.47
N THR A 213 2.24 -1.56 6.06
CA THR A 213 1.10 -2.44 6.32
C THR A 213 0.04 -1.78 7.21
N SER A 214 0.45 -1.21 8.34
CA SER A 214 -0.44 -0.43 9.24
C SER A 214 -1.19 0.67 8.50
N LYS A 215 -0.47 1.45 7.69
CA LYS A 215 -1.03 2.56 6.92
C LYS A 215 -2.02 2.09 5.85
N HIS A 216 -1.70 1.06 5.08
CA HIS A 216 -2.62 0.51 4.09
C HIS A 216 -3.86 -0.11 4.75
N GLY A 217 -3.68 -0.86 5.84
CA GLY A 217 -4.77 -1.47 6.61
C GLY A 217 -5.80 -0.42 7.05
N ALA A 218 -5.32 0.73 7.51
CA ALA A 218 -6.17 1.81 8.00
C ALA A 218 -7.07 2.42 6.91
N PHE A 219 -6.55 2.62 5.71
CA PHE A 219 -7.30 3.22 4.59
C PHE A 219 -8.19 2.22 3.83
N MET A 220 -7.93 0.92 3.96
CA MET A 220 -8.62 -0.13 3.19
C MET A 220 -9.54 -1.00 4.06
N GLY A 221 -9.64 -0.73 5.36
CA GLY A 221 -10.54 -1.43 6.28
C GLY A 221 -10.03 -2.78 6.75
N GLY A 222 -8.71 -2.96 6.83
CA GLY A 222 -8.07 -4.15 7.37
C GLY A 222 -7.66 -3.95 8.83
N ALA A 223 -8.53 -4.35 9.76
CA ALA A 223 -8.32 -4.12 11.19
C ALA A 223 -7.14 -4.94 11.74
N ASP A 224 -6.95 -6.17 11.24
CA ASP A 224 -5.86 -7.03 11.68
C ASP A 224 -4.51 -6.51 11.16
N PHE A 225 -4.50 -6.00 9.93
CA PHE A 225 -3.32 -5.37 9.34
C PHE A 225 -2.96 -4.01 9.98
N VAL A 226 -3.93 -3.30 10.54
CA VAL A 226 -3.64 -2.14 11.40
C VAL A 226 -2.94 -2.58 12.68
N GLN A 227 -3.45 -3.61 13.36
CA GLN A 227 -3.00 -3.96 14.70
C GLN A 227 -1.89 -5.02 14.70
N TRP A 228 -2.21 -6.26 14.33
CA TRP A 228 -1.35 -7.43 14.58
C TRP A 228 -0.26 -7.62 13.53
N HIS A 229 -0.52 -7.28 12.27
CA HIS A 229 0.54 -7.23 11.24
C HIS A 229 1.21 -5.84 11.12
N GLY A 230 0.72 -4.85 11.87
CA GLY A 230 1.18 -3.47 11.81
C GLY A 230 1.69 -2.96 13.16
N ASN A 231 0.84 -2.29 13.93
CA ASN A 231 1.24 -1.55 15.13
C ASN A 231 1.86 -2.41 16.25
N TYR A 232 1.44 -3.66 16.40
CA TYR A 232 2.07 -4.60 17.33
C TYR A 232 3.52 -4.89 16.94
N GLU A 233 3.76 -5.21 15.66
CA GLU A 233 5.10 -5.44 15.12
C GLU A 233 5.98 -4.19 15.21
N LEU A 234 5.42 -3.01 14.93
CA LEU A 234 6.10 -1.72 15.12
C LEU A 234 6.56 -1.55 16.58
N LEU A 235 5.70 -1.85 17.55
CA LEU A 235 6.06 -1.77 18.97
C LEU A 235 7.16 -2.76 19.31
N ARG A 236 7.02 -4.02 18.90
CA ARG A 236 8.01 -5.08 19.16
C ARG A 236 9.38 -4.70 18.60
N LYS A 237 9.44 -4.29 17.32
CA LYS A 237 10.69 -3.89 16.66
C LYS A 237 11.27 -2.60 17.23
N LYS A 238 10.44 -1.66 17.71
CA LYS A 238 10.92 -0.46 18.42
C LYS A 238 11.70 -0.83 19.69
N ILE A 239 11.17 -1.74 20.52
CA ILE A 239 11.87 -2.19 21.74
C ILE A 239 13.18 -2.88 21.39
N GLU A 240 13.17 -3.73 20.36
CA GLU A 240 14.37 -4.40 19.87
C GLU A 240 15.42 -3.40 19.34
N LEU A 241 14.98 -2.37 18.62
CA LEU A 241 15.85 -1.31 18.08
C LEU A 241 16.50 -0.50 19.20
N GLN A 242 15.72 -0.14 20.23
CA GLN A 242 16.23 0.56 21.41
C GLN A 242 17.28 -0.27 22.14
N HIS A 243 17.01 -1.55 22.35
CA HIS A 243 17.96 -2.46 22.97
C HIS A 243 19.26 -2.56 22.16
N GLN A 244 19.19 -2.84 20.85
CA GLN A 244 20.38 -2.92 20.00
C GLN A 244 21.17 -1.60 19.97
N ALA A 245 20.47 -0.45 19.98
CA ALA A 245 21.12 0.85 20.05
C ALA A 245 21.90 1.07 21.35
N GLU A 246 21.35 0.65 22.50
CA GLU A 246 22.02 0.71 23.80
C GLU A 246 23.24 -0.20 23.87
N GLU A 247 23.13 -1.42 23.35
CA GLU A 247 24.23 -2.39 23.24
C GLU A 247 25.40 -1.79 22.44
N LEU A 248 25.11 -1.27 21.23
CA LEU A 248 26.11 -0.65 20.36
C LEU A 248 26.82 0.53 21.04
N ARG A 249 26.07 1.38 21.75
CA ARG A 249 26.64 2.50 22.51
C ARG A 249 27.55 2.03 23.63
N ARG A 250 27.16 0.98 24.35
CA ARG A 250 27.97 0.41 25.44
C ARG A 250 29.26 -0.22 24.92
N GLU A 251 29.20 -0.94 23.81
CA GLU A 251 30.39 -1.50 23.16
C GLU A 251 31.34 -0.41 22.66
N HIS A 252 30.79 0.66 22.07
CA HIS A 252 31.58 1.79 21.61
C HIS A 252 32.30 2.50 22.78
N GLY A 253 31.62 2.72 23.91
CA GLY A 253 32.24 3.36 25.09
C GLY A 253 33.25 2.49 25.85
N ARG A 254 33.36 1.20 25.53
CA ARG A 254 34.40 0.30 26.07
C ARG A 254 35.68 0.28 25.23
N ARG A 255 35.66 0.85 24.02
CA ARG A 255 36.81 1.00 23.12
C ARG A 255 37.52 2.31 23.40
#